data_AF-A0A8T7E588-F1
#
_entry.id   AF-A0A8T7E588-F1
#
_cell.length_a   1.000
_cell.length_b   1.000
_cell.length_c   1.000
_cell.angle_alpha   90.00
_cell.angle_beta   90.00
_cell.angle_gamma   90.00
#
_symmetry.space_group_name_H-M   'P 1'
#
loop_
_entity.id
_entity.type
_entity.pdbx_description
1 polymer ?
#
loop_
_entity_poly.entity_id
_entity_poly.type
_entity_poly.pdbx_seq_one_letter_code
_entity_poly.pdbx_strand_id
1 'polypeptide(L)' 'MNGAATEQLGLDLYRDYQRGFDDFVPDGNEETVALLRRTAESGGVHCVWLHGRCGTGKTHLLHAACGAADLVGRRAGFVP' A
#
# COMPACT_ATOMS: atom_id res chain seq x y z
N MET A 1 36.19 6.88 27.06
CA MET A 1 35.25 5.76 26.85
C MET A 1 34.36 6.13 25.68
N ASN A 2 34.68 5.68 24.46
CA ASN A 2 33.86 5.92 23.28
C ASN A 2 32.68 4.94 23.30
N GLY A 3 31.49 5.41 23.67
CA GLY A 3 30.25 4.67 23.45
C GLY A 3 29.94 4.74 21.96
N ALA A 4 30.25 3.68 21.22
CA ALA A 4 29.80 3.57 19.84
C ALA A 4 28.26 3.64 19.83
N ALA A 5 27.69 4.63 19.13
CA ALA A 5 26.26 4.77 19.01
C ALA A 5 25.71 3.52 18.30
N THR A 6 24.84 2.77 18.98
CA THR A 6 24.13 1.65 18.38
C THR A 6 23.30 2.15 17.20
N GLU A 7 23.40 1.47 16.07
CA GLU A 7 22.64 1.80 14.86
C GLU A 7 21.13 1.65 15.11
N GLN A 8 20.36 2.70 14.80
CA GLN A 8 18.91 2.66 14.90
C GLN A 8 18.35 1.92 13.68
N LEU A 9 17.83 0.71 13.92
CA LEU A 9 17.14 -0.07 12.92
C LEU A 9 15.64 0.25 12.93
N GLY A 10 15.02 0.21 11.76
CA GLY A 10 13.56 0.27 11.65
C GLY A 10 12.94 -0.98 12.25
N LEU A 11 12.02 -0.81 13.21
CA LEU A 11 11.19 -1.91 13.69
C LEU A 11 10.06 -2.14 12.70
N ASP A 12 10.00 -3.35 12.14
CA ASP A 12 8.92 -3.72 11.21
C ASP A 12 7.62 -3.96 11.98
N LEU A 13 6.83 -2.90 12.10
CA LEU A 13 5.53 -2.91 12.80
C LEU A 13 4.37 -3.40 11.93
N TYR A 14 4.57 -3.57 10.61
CA TYR A 14 3.47 -3.71 9.64
C TYR A 14 3.48 -5.03 8.85
N ARG A 15 4.42 -5.94 9.13
CA ARG A 15 4.59 -7.21 8.40
C ARG A 15 3.34 -8.09 8.35
N ASP A 16 2.52 -8.07 9.41
CA ASP A 16 1.37 -8.99 9.56
C ASP A 16 0.01 -8.37 9.17
N TYR A 17 -0.05 -7.10 8.73
CA TYR A 17 -1.29 -6.41 8.35
C TYR A 17 -1.38 -6.13 6.84
N GLN A 18 -0.93 -7.06 6.00
CA GLN A 18 -1.04 -6.87 4.55
C GLN A 18 -2.40 -7.38 4.06
N ARG A 19 -3.40 -6.48 4.05
CA ARG A 19 -4.65 -6.73 3.31
C ARG A 19 -4.37 -6.55 1.83
N GLY A 20 -4.43 -7.64 1.07
CA GLY A 20 -4.13 -7.63 -0.36
C GLY A 20 -5.30 -7.13 -1.20
N PHE A 21 -5.05 -6.90 -2.50
CA PHE A 21 -6.12 -6.72 -3.48
C PHE A 21 -6.99 -7.97 -3.60
N ASP A 22 -6.42 -9.16 -3.36
CA ASP A 22 -7.13 -10.43 -3.45
C ASP A 22 -8.15 -10.62 -2.29
N ASP A 23 -8.01 -9.84 -1.21
CA ASP A 23 -8.97 -9.78 -0.09
C ASP A 23 -10.08 -8.74 -0.33
N PHE A 24 -10.07 -8.03 -1.46
CA PHE A 24 -11.08 -7.03 -1.82
C PHE A 24 -12.04 -7.58 -2.86
N VAL A 25 -13.34 -7.60 -2.55
CA VAL A 25 -14.38 -7.96 -3.52
C VAL A 25 -14.64 -6.75 -4.44
N PRO A 26 -14.38 -6.83 -5.76
CA PRO A 26 -14.45 -5.64 -6.63
C PRO A 26 -15.87 -5.09 -6.82
N ASP A 27 -16.88 -5.97 -6.96
CA ASP A 27 -18.31 -5.62 -7.11
C ASP A 27 -18.55 -4.41 -8.04
N GLY A 28 -18.05 -4.49 -9.29
CA GLY A 28 -18.17 -3.40 -10.28
C GLY A 28 -17.02 -2.38 -10.28
N ASN A 29 -16.00 -2.55 -9.43
CA ASN A 29 -14.80 -1.71 -9.39
C ASN A 29 -13.56 -2.40 -10.00
N GLU A 30 -13.73 -3.37 -10.89
CA GLU A 30 -12.64 -4.17 -11.47
C GLU A 30 -11.57 -3.29 -12.14
N GLU A 31 -12.01 -2.28 -12.90
CA GLU A 31 -11.10 -1.33 -13.55
C GLU A 31 -10.33 -0.48 -12.55
N THR A 32 -10.99 -0.01 -11.48
CA THR A 32 -10.36 0.73 -10.39
C THR A 32 -9.29 -0.10 -9.70
N VAL A 33 -9.61 -1.36 -9.36
CA VAL A 33 -8.66 -2.30 -8.75
C VAL A 33 -7.46 -2.53 -9.68
N ALA A 34 -7.70 -2.75 -10.97
CA ALA A 34 -6.64 -2.95 -11.94
C ALA A 34 -5.76 -1.70 -12.12
N LEU A 35 -6.33 -0.48 -12.09
CA LEU A 35 -5.60 0.78 -12.14
C LEU A 35 -4.68 0.96 -10.92
N LEU A 36 -5.21 0.69 -9.73
CA LEU A 36 -4.46 0.81 -8.48
C LEU A 36 -3.30 -0.20 -8.44
N ARG A 37 -3.55 -1.45 -8.84
CA ARG A 37 -2.52 -2.49 -8.95
C ARG A 37 -1.40 -2.09 -9.90
N ARG A 38 -1.72 -1.64 -11.12
CA ARG A 38 -0.70 -1.15 -12.08
C ARG A 38 0.09 0.03 -11.53
N THR A 39 -0.58 0.97 -10.86
CA THR A 39 0.08 2.13 -10.24
C THR A 39 1.08 1.69 -9.17
N ALA A 40 0.71 0.71 -8.35
CA ALA A 40 1.55 0.14 -7.30
C ALA A 40 2.72 -0.68 -7.84
N GLU A 41 2.54 -1.42 -8.94
CA GLU A 41 3.55 -2.37 -9.44
C GLU A 41 4.50 -1.74 -10.47
N SER A 42 3.98 -0.99 -11.45
CA SER A 42 4.72 -0.70 -12.69
C SER A 42 5.61 0.54 -12.64
N GLY A 43 5.37 1.46 -11.71
CA GLY A 43 6.04 2.77 -11.70
C GLY A 43 5.63 3.66 -12.87
N GLY A 44 5.07 4.83 -12.57
CA GLY A 44 4.60 5.80 -13.56
C GLY A 44 3.97 6.99 -12.85
N VAL A 45 3.89 8.15 -13.52
CA VAL A 45 3.24 9.33 -12.96
C VAL A 45 1.72 9.18 -13.11
N HIS A 46 1.11 8.52 -12.13
CA HIS A 46 -0.34 8.39 -12.01
C HIS A 46 -0.76 8.90 -10.64
N CYS A 47 -1.31 10.12 -10.60
CA CYS A 47 -2.08 10.57 -9.45
C CYS A 47 -3.48 10.00 -9.58
N VAL A 48 -3.81 9.01 -8.75
CA VAL A 48 -5.14 8.40 -8.71
C VAL A 48 -5.93 9.00 -7.55
N TRP A 49 -7.05 9.65 -7.87
CA TRP A 49 -8.00 10.14 -6.87
C TRP A 49 -9.13 9.13 -6.68
N LEU A 50 -9.21 8.51 -5.51
CA LEU A 50 -10.24 7.53 -5.18
C LEU A 50 -11.31 8.16 -4.28
N HIS A 51 -12.57 8.16 -4.72
CA HIS A 51 -13.70 8.65 -3.93
C HIS A 51 -14.83 7.63 -3.85
N GLY A 52 -15.66 7.74 -2.80
CA GLY A 52 -16.77 6.83 -2.55
C GLY A 52 -17.31 6.99 -1.14
N ARG A 53 -18.48 6.41 -0.87
CA ARG A 53 -19.16 6.50 0.44
C ARG A 53 -18.29 5.98 1.59
N CYS A 54 -18.60 6.34 2.83
CA CYS A 54 -17.95 5.72 4.00
C CYS A 54 -18.13 4.19 3.97
N GLY A 55 -17.12 3.43 4.40
CA GLY A 55 -17.19 1.97 4.45
C GLY A 55 -17.00 1.23 3.12
N THR A 56 -16.64 1.91 2.03
CA THR A 56 -16.45 1.30 0.69
C THR A 56 -15.03 0.77 0.44
N GLY A 57 -14.21 0.58 1.48
CA GLY A 57 -12.89 -0.05 1.34
C GLY A 57 -11.77 0.81 0.74
N LYS A 58 -11.93 2.13 0.61
CA LYS A 58 -10.84 3.03 0.14
C LYS A 58 -9.53 2.85 0.91
N THR A 59 -9.59 2.79 2.24
CA THR A 59 -8.41 2.53 3.09
C THR A 59 -7.83 1.15 2.82
N HIS A 60 -8.66 0.11 2.69
CA HIS A 60 -8.21 -1.23 2.31
C HIS A 60 -7.44 -1.20 0.99
N LEU A 61 -7.99 -0.54 -0.04
CA LEU A 61 -7.35 -0.41 -1.35
C LEU A 61 -6.02 0.35 -1.29
N LEU A 62 -5.89 1.37 -0.42
CA LEU A 62 -4.62 2.07 -0.20
C LEU A 62 -3.57 1.18 0.49
N HIS A 63 -3.98 0.40 1.50
CA HIS A 63 -3.10 -0.59 2.14
C HIS A 63 -2.67 -1.67 1.15
N ALA A 64 -3.60 -2.19 0.34
CA ALA A 64 -3.32 -3.17 -0.72
C ALA A 64 -2.32 -2.64 -1.75
N ALA A 65 -2.43 -1.36 -2.13
CA ALA A 65 -1.48 -0.71 -3.02
C ALA A 65 -0.08 -0.59 -2.39
N CYS A 66 0.02 -0.27 -1.09
CA CYS A 66 1.31 -0.24 -0.40
C CYS A 66 1.95 -1.64 -0.34
N GLY A 67 1.17 -2.66 -0.01
CA GLY A 67 1.65 -4.05 0.00
C GLY A 67 2.08 -4.53 -1.39
N ALA A 68 1.30 -4.25 -2.44
CA ALA A 68 1.66 -4.59 -3.81
C ALA A 68 2.96 -3.91 -4.28
N ALA A 69 3.19 -2.66 -3.87
CA ALA A 69 4.44 -1.95 -4.15
C ALA A 69 5.62 -2.59 -3.41
N ASP A 70 5.45 -2.96 -2.14
CA ASP A 70 6.50 -3.61 -1.34
C ASP A 70 6.90 -4.98 -1.93
N LEU A 71 5.93 -5.77 -2.40
CA LEU A 71 6.16 -7.07 -3.05
C LEU A 71 7.05 -6.97 -4.31
N VAL A 72 7.01 -5.83 -5.03
CA VAL A 72 7.87 -5.58 -6.19
C VAL A 72 9.13 -4.75 -5.84
N GLY A 73 9.46 -4.64 -4.55
CA GLY A 73 10.66 -3.93 -4.07
C GLY A 73 10.58 -2.41 -4.16
N ARG A 74 9.37 -1.84 -4.32
CA ARG A 74 9.14 -0.39 -4.35
C ARG A 74 8.81 0.12 -2.95
N ARG A 75 9.27 1.34 -2.66
CA ARG A 75 8.93 2.02 -1.40
C ARG A 75 7.56 2.67 -1.50
N ALA A 76 6.69 2.38 -0.54
CA ALA A 76 5.39 3.01 -0.37
C ALA A 76 5.18 3.38 1.10
N GLY A 77 4.29 4.35 1.35
CA GLY A 77 3.92 4.78 2.70
C GLY A 77 2.47 5.20 2.73
N PHE A 78 1.75 4.75 3.76
CA PHE A 78 0.40 5.18 4.05
C PHE A 78 0.43 6.39 4.99
N VAL A 79 -0.33 7.44 4.63
CA VAL A 79 -0.49 8.65 5.44
C VAL A 79 -1.99 8.79 5.76
N PRO A 80 -2.40 8.60 7.03
CA PRO A 80 -3.80 8.68 7.44
C PRO A 80 -4.36 10.10 7.41
#